data_AF-A0A7Y5HA65-F1
#
_entry.id   AF-A0A7Y5HA65-F1
#
_cell.length_a   1.000
_cell.length_b   1.000
_cell.length_c   1.000
_cell.angle_alpha   90.00
_cell.angle_beta   90.00
_cell.angle_gamma   90.00
#
_symmetry.space_group_name_H-M   'P 1'
#
loop_
_entity.id
_entity.type
_entity.pdbx_description
1 polymer ?
#
loop_
_entity_poly.entity_id
_entity_poly.type
_entity_poly.pdbx_seq_one_letter_code
_entity_poly.pdbx_strand_id
1 'polypeptide(L)'
;MGTFARLASALWMAVALFPSPARAQAPGPTGVDACNQAIDLLDKDKPAEALAILERARGTMDPEDEWLWWGNCGLAHRDLRRDAPALEHFARAIELKKDCWFRFQYALLLHQFGRWDEALEALNGPIPESYADDAKGLRAVIEGPYRKKYPRSWRRFEYSTRSGVYRVVSDMGADLDALSAVEAEVAKLDPAKPLEKAKIEQLLKPSAQLVNVANMLELARKEYMRIAGMPENEWPKGKMFKVFFLRNKPEFDAFAGAVMKDHSTENLLGFYDPTFKYLQLFDQQDHYQICGIGKDTIDTFLHEGWHQFFDVLAARTPIWMNEGIAEYLGAADISADGRKLVLGTLIREDGDFVTNFEQIRKRIENGSAYRWKELFRITVPQWHAGDRHALYAQSWSIVYYAMKGNNEPFRRDFQKFFAEIRKGKPWREALELHLPEKKLDAYEVQWLEFMKKL
;
A
#
# COMPACT_ATOMS: atom_id res chain seq x y z
N MET A 1 82.48 21.14 -38.42
CA MET A 1 82.09 20.05 -37.51
C MET A 1 81.16 20.62 -36.45
N GLY A 2 79.94 20.10 -36.33
CA GLY A 2 79.00 20.47 -35.26
C GLY A 2 77.54 20.69 -35.69
N THR A 3 76.78 19.58 -35.78
CA THR A 3 75.36 19.39 -35.37
C THR A 3 74.18 20.21 -35.95
N PHE A 4 73.23 19.45 -36.54
CA PHE A 4 71.75 19.47 -36.46
C PHE A 4 70.94 20.78 -36.57
N ALA A 5 70.02 20.87 -37.56
CA ALA A 5 68.56 20.70 -37.37
C ALA A 5 67.66 21.43 -38.43
N ARG A 6 66.47 20.84 -38.66
CA ARG A 6 65.18 21.37 -39.18
C ARG A 6 64.99 21.64 -40.69
N LEU A 7 63.99 20.97 -41.28
CA LEU A 7 62.63 21.54 -41.46
C LEU A 7 61.68 20.50 -42.06
N ALA A 8 60.49 20.38 -41.46
CA ALA A 8 59.38 19.55 -41.89
C ALA A 8 58.50 20.34 -42.87
N SER A 9 58.06 19.68 -43.95
CA SER A 9 57.05 20.20 -44.87
C SER A 9 55.78 19.36 -44.78
N ALA A 10 54.66 20.06 -44.69
CA ALA A 10 53.31 19.56 -44.48
C ALA A 10 52.76 18.80 -45.69
N LEU A 11 52.03 17.71 -45.43
CA LEU A 11 51.10 17.12 -46.37
C LEU A 11 49.71 17.06 -45.71
N TRP A 12 48.78 17.84 -46.25
CA TRP A 12 47.36 17.76 -45.92
C TRP A 12 46.77 16.50 -46.53
N MET A 13 46.28 15.58 -45.70
CA MET A 13 45.37 14.51 -46.11
C MET A 13 44.08 14.68 -45.30
N ALA A 14 43.03 15.14 -45.96
CA ALA A 14 41.69 15.15 -45.43
C ALA A 14 41.19 13.70 -45.33
N VAL A 15 41.25 13.11 -44.14
CA VAL A 15 40.53 11.87 -43.84
C VAL A 15 39.08 12.24 -43.62
N ALA A 16 38.23 11.88 -44.59
CA ALA A 16 36.80 11.87 -44.39
C ALA A 16 36.48 10.87 -43.26
N LEU A 17 36.07 11.39 -42.11
CA LEU A 17 35.47 10.61 -41.03
C LEU A 17 34.10 10.12 -41.52
N PHE A 18 34.04 8.95 -42.12
CA PHE A 18 32.78 8.23 -42.26
C PHE A 18 32.31 7.82 -40.86
N PRO A 19 31.06 8.11 -40.47
CA PRO A 19 30.51 7.51 -39.26
C PRO A 19 30.52 5.99 -39.44
N SER A 20 31.02 5.26 -38.43
CA SER A 20 30.83 3.80 -38.36
C SER A 20 29.36 3.49 -38.60
N PRO A 21 29.03 2.42 -39.36
CA PRO A 21 27.64 1.99 -39.44
C PRO A 21 27.14 1.74 -38.03
N ALA A 22 26.07 2.44 -37.64
CA ALA A 22 25.38 2.19 -36.40
C ALA A 22 25.15 0.68 -36.32
N ARG A 23 25.72 0.03 -35.31
CA ARG A 23 25.52 -1.39 -35.06
C ARG A 23 24.00 -1.56 -34.94
N ALA A 24 23.38 -2.15 -35.95
CA ALA A 24 21.94 -2.39 -35.94
C ALA A 24 21.65 -3.15 -34.64
N GLN A 25 20.89 -2.53 -33.73
CA GLN A 25 20.44 -3.23 -32.54
C GLN A 25 19.70 -4.46 -33.04
N ALA A 26 20.03 -5.63 -32.48
CA ALA A 26 19.30 -6.86 -32.79
C ALA A 26 17.80 -6.58 -32.66
N PRO A 27 16.94 -7.14 -33.55
CA PRO A 27 15.50 -6.99 -33.38
C PRO A 27 15.14 -7.43 -31.96
N GLY A 28 14.42 -6.56 -31.25
CA GLY A 28 14.02 -6.83 -29.87
C GLY A 28 13.12 -8.07 -29.77
N PRO A 29 12.78 -8.52 -28.54
CA PRO A 29 11.80 -9.59 -28.38
C PRO A 29 10.49 -9.20 -29.08
N THR A 30 9.79 -10.19 -29.63
CA THR A 30 8.50 -10.01 -30.31
C THR A 30 7.49 -11.02 -29.78
N GLY A 31 6.21 -10.74 -29.99
CA GLY A 31 5.13 -11.68 -29.68
C GLY A 31 5.09 -12.03 -28.18
N VAL A 32 4.88 -13.32 -27.89
CA VAL A 32 4.83 -13.84 -26.52
C VAL A 32 6.17 -13.68 -25.77
N ASP A 33 7.31 -13.74 -26.47
CA ASP A 33 8.62 -13.55 -25.83
C ASP A 33 8.77 -12.15 -25.23
N ALA A 34 8.22 -11.13 -25.88
CA ALA A 34 8.19 -9.78 -25.35
C ALA A 34 7.33 -9.69 -24.08
N CYS A 35 6.20 -10.41 -24.04
CA CYS A 35 5.35 -10.48 -22.85
C CYS A 35 6.07 -11.17 -21.68
N ASN A 36 6.73 -12.31 -21.92
CA ASN A 36 7.50 -13.02 -20.91
C ASN A 36 8.62 -12.15 -20.34
N GLN A 37 9.38 -11.47 -21.21
CA GLN A 37 10.43 -10.55 -20.76
C GLN A 37 9.86 -9.34 -20.00
N ALA A 38 8.69 -8.83 -20.39
CA ALA A 38 8.03 -7.76 -19.66
C ALA A 38 7.61 -8.20 -18.25
N ILE A 39 7.07 -9.41 -18.08
CA ILE A 39 6.74 -9.98 -16.77
C ILE A 39 7.99 -10.07 -15.89
N ASP A 40 9.10 -10.60 -16.41
CA ASP A 40 10.38 -10.66 -15.69
C ASP A 40 10.86 -9.28 -15.21
N LEU A 41 10.59 -8.22 -16.00
CA LEU A 41 10.93 -6.85 -15.65
C LEU A 41 9.98 -6.30 -14.57
N LEU A 42 8.69 -6.59 -14.64
CA LEU A 42 7.72 -6.24 -13.60
C LEU A 42 8.09 -6.90 -12.26
N ASP A 43 8.48 -8.18 -12.28
CA ASP A 43 8.96 -8.90 -11.10
C ASP A 43 10.24 -8.29 -10.51
N LYS A 44 11.02 -7.59 -11.33
CA LYS A 44 12.23 -6.85 -10.94
C LYS A 44 11.98 -5.37 -10.64
N ASP A 45 10.73 -4.92 -10.52
CA ASP A 45 10.34 -3.53 -10.24
C ASP A 45 10.79 -2.54 -11.33
N LYS A 46 10.75 -2.98 -12.59
CA LYS A 46 11.14 -2.19 -13.76
C LYS A 46 9.96 -1.99 -14.72
N PRO A 47 8.82 -1.42 -14.26
CA PRO A 47 7.62 -1.35 -15.09
C PRO A 47 7.76 -0.38 -16.28
N ALA A 48 8.63 0.63 -16.19
CA ALA A 48 8.95 1.50 -17.32
C ALA A 48 9.72 0.76 -18.43
N GLU A 49 10.67 -0.12 -18.06
CA GLU A 49 11.39 -0.96 -19.02
C GLU A 49 10.47 -2.01 -19.62
N ALA A 50 9.60 -2.63 -18.80
CA ALA A 50 8.59 -3.59 -19.25
C ALA A 50 7.67 -2.98 -20.31
N LEU A 51 7.12 -1.79 -20.03
CA LEU A 51 6.26 -1.08 -20.99
C LEU A 51 7.02 -0.72 -22.28
N ALA A 52 8.29 -0.32 -22.19
CA ALA A 52 9.09 -0.02 -23.37
C ALA A 52 9.34 -1.26 -24.26
N ILE A 53 9.48 -2.45 -23.66
CA ILE A 53 9.55 -3.72 -24.40
C ILE A 53 8.23 -4.01 -25.10
N LEU A 54 7.11 -3.91 -24.38
CA LEU A 54 5.77 -4.17 -24.92
C LEU A 54 5.42 -3.23 -26.08
N GLU A 55 5.72 -1.93 -25.96
CA GLU A 55 5.47 -0.94 -27.02
C GLU A 55 6.26 -1.24 -28.31
N ARG A 56 7.49 -1.77 -28.20
CA ARG A 56 8.29 -2.17 -29.38
C ARG A 56 7.74 -3.42 -30.05
N ALA A 57 7.12 -4.32 -29.30
CA ALA A 57 6.50 -5.55 -29.79
C ALA A 57 5.04 -5.37 -30.25
N ARG A 58 4.52 -4.13 -30.25
CA ARG A 58 3.15 -3.86 -30.65
C ARG A 58 2.91 -4.28 -32.11
N GLY A 59 1.85 -5.06 -32.33
CA GLY A 59 1.48 -5.56 -33.65
C GLY A 59 2.30 -6.75 -34.14
N THR A 60 3.17 -7.33 -33.30
CA THR A 60 3.89 -8.57 -33.62
C THR A 60 3.28 -9.81 -32.94
N MET A 61 2.11 -9.67 -32.32
CA MET A 61 1.39 -10.78 -31.70
C MET A 61 0.60 -11.55 -32.75
N ASP A 62 0.52 -12.87 -32.60
CA ASP A 62 -0.51 -13.63 -33.30
C ASP A 62 -1.90 -13.19 -32.81
N PRO A 63 -2.92 -13.11 -33.68
CA PRO A 63 -4.24 -12.59 -33.30
C PRO A 63 -4.88 -13.34 -32.12
N GLU A 64 -4.61 -14.64 -31.97
CA GLU A 64 -5.14 -15.47 -30.87
C GLU A 64 -4.50 -15.14 -29.51
N ASP A 65 -3.30 -14.54 -29.52
CA ASP A 65 -2.53 -14.23 -28.33
C ASP A 65 -2.50 -12.73 -28.01
N GLU A 66 -3.10 -11.87 -28.84
CA GLU A 66 -3.07 -10.41 -28.69
C GLU A 66 -3.54 -9.93 -27.30
N TRP A 67 -4.46 -10.67 -26.66
CA TRP A 67 -4.93 -10.40 -25.31
C TRP A 67 -3.81 -10.40 -24.25
N LEU A 68 -2.72 -11.17 -24.46
CA LEU A 68 -1.54 -11.18 -23.58
C LEU A 68 -0.83 -9.82 -23.61
N TRP A 69 -0.68 -9.23 -24.79
CA TRP A 69 -0.04 -7.92 -24.94
C TRP A 69 -0.85 -6.85 -24.22
N TRP A 70 -2.16 -6.81 -24.48
CA TRP A 70 -3.06 -5.86 -23.81
C TRP A 70 -3.00 -5.99 -22.29
N GLY A 71 -3.13 -7.21 -21.77
CA GLY A 71 -3.10 -7.44 -20.32
C GLY A 71 -1.76 -7.09 -19.67
N ASN A 72 -0.63 -7.43 -20.29
CA ASN A 72 0.70 -7.10 -19.76
C ASN A 72 0.98 -5.60 -19.81
N CYS A 73 0.52 -4.88 -20.84
CA CYS A 73 0.53 -3.42 -20.86
C CYS A 73 -0.31 -2.86 -19.70
N GLY A 74 -1.47 -3.47 -19.42
CA GLY A 74 -2.31 -3.13 -18.27
C GLY A 74 -1.58 -3.25 -16.93
N LEU A 75 -0.85 -4.35 -16.72
CA LEU A 75 -0.02 -4.54 -15.52
C LEU A 75 1.08 -3.48 -15.42
N ALA A 76 1.83 -3.25 -16.50
CA ALA A 76 2.89 -2.25 -16.52
C ALA A 76 2.35 -0.83 -16.25
N HIS A 77 1.20 -0.49 -16.82
CA HIS A 77 0.52 0.78 -16.54
C HIS A 77 0.09 0.89 -15.07
N ARG A 78 -0.49 -0.17 -14.50
CA ARG A 78 -0.89 -0.20 -13.09
C ARG A 78 0.31 0.01 -12.17
N ASP A 79 1.42 -0.68 -12.42
CA ASP A 79 2.64 -0.59 -11.61
C ASP A 79 3.33 0.77 -11.78
N LEU A 80 3.18 1.42 -12.95
CA LEU A 80 3.52 2.82 -13.19
C LEU A 80 2.50 3.83 -12.63
N ARG A 81 1.46 3.38 -11.94
CA ARG A 81 0.39 4.20 -11.36
C ARG A 81 -0.41 4.99 -12.39
N ARG A 82 -0.49 4.46 -13.61
CA ARG A 82 -1.31 4.95 -14.73
C ARG A 82 -2.60 4.15 -14.79
N ASP A 83 -3.44 4.34 -13.77
CA ASP A 83 -4.63 3.50 -13.53
C ASP A 83 -5.65 3.53 -14.67
N ALA A 84 -5.90 4.70 -15.28
CA ALA A 84 -6.88 4.80 -16.38
C ALA A 84 -6.44 4.00 -17.62
N PRO A 85 -5.20 4.16 -18.13
CA PRO A 85 -4.66 3.26 -19.14
C PRO A 85 -4.70 1.78 -18.71
N ALA A 86 -4.40 1.46 -17.45
CA ALA A 86 -4.45 0.08 -16.98
C ALA A 86 -5.85 -0.54 -17.11
N LEU A 87 -6.90 0.18 -16.69
CA LEU A 87 -8.29 -0.26 -16.83
C LEU A 87 -8.69 -0.47 -18.30
N GLU A 88 -8.31 0.45 -19.18
CA GLU A 88 -8.58 0.34 -20.63
C GLU A 88 -7.92 -0.91 -21.23
N HIS A 89 -6.65 -1.14 -20.90
CA HIS A 89 -5.89 -2.27 -21.40
C HIS A 89 -6.44 -3.62 -20.89
N PHE A 90 -6.80 -3.70 -19.60
CA PHE A 90 -7.43 -4.90 -19.08
C PHE A 90 -8.81 -5.16 -19.70
N ALA A 91 -9.63 -4.12 -19.88
CA ALA A 91 -10.92 -4.25 -20.55
C ALA A 91 -10.74 -4.81 -21.97
N ARG A 92 -9.75 -4.30 -22.72
CA ARG A 92 -9.46 -4.79 -24.08
C ARG A 92 -8.97 -6.24 -24.09
N ALA A 93 -8.14 -6.64 -23.13
CA ALA A 93 -7.73 -8.04 -22.99
C ALA A 93 -8.93 -8.97 -22.76
N ILE A 94 -9.89 -8.55 -21.92
CA ILE A 94 -11.11 -9.31 -21.61
C ILE A 94 -12.06 -9.40 -22.82
N GLU A 95 -12.13 -8.36 -23.65
CA GLU A 95 -12.91 -8.38 -24.91
C GLU A 95 -12.37 -9.43 -25.89
N LEU A 96 -11.05 -9.52 -26.03
CA LEU A 96 -10.37 -10.48 -26.90
C LEU A 96 -10.43 -11.91 -26.36
N LYS A 97 -10.23 -12.08 -25.05
CA LYS A 97 -10.29 -13.38 -24.37
C LYS A 97 -11.09 -13.28 -23.07
N LYS A 98 -12.35 -13.71 -23.13
CA LYS A 98 -13.30 -13.60 -22.01
C LYS A 98 -12.87 -14.36 -20.76
N ASP A 99 -12.15 -15.47 -20.88
CA ASP A 99 -11.68 -16.30 -19.78
C ASP A 99 -10.23 -16.01 -19.38
N CYS A 100 -9.68 -14.84 -19.76
CA CYS A 100 -8.32 -14.47 -19.35
C CYS A 100 -8.22 -14.11 -17.87
N TRP A 101 -7.06 -14.36 -17.27
CA TRP A 101 -6.79 -14.05 -15.86
C TRP A 101 -6.72 -12.54 -15.56
N PHE A 102 -6.48 -11.69 -16.57
CA PHE A 102 -6.49 -10.24 -16.42
C PHE A 102 -7.84 -9.67 -15.97
N ARG A 103 -8.93 -10.45 -16.12
CA ARG A 103 -10.23 -10.11 -15.55
C ARG A 103 -10.18 -9.92 -14.04
N PHE A 104 -9.42 -10.73 -13.31
CA PHE A 104 -9.25 -10.55 -11.88
C PHE A 104 -8.52 -9.23 -11.58
N GLN A 105 -7.47 -8.91 -12.33
CA GLN A 105 -6.72 -7.65 -12.19
C GLN A 105 -7.58 -6.43 -12.50
N TYR A 106 -8.47 -6.52 -13.49
CA TYR A 106 -9.48 -5.51 -13.78
C TYR A 106 -10.43 -5.29 -12.59
N ALA A 107 -11.01 -6.36 -12.05
CA ALA A 107 -11.92 -6.30 -10.92
C ALA A 107 -11.24 -5.73 -9.66
N LEU A 108 -10.00 -6.14 -9.38
CA LEU A 108 -9.21 -5.63 -8.26
C LEU A 108 -8.93 -4.14 -8.41
N LEU A 109 -8.61 -3.67 -9.62
CA LEU A 109 -8.38 -2.26 -9.87
C LEU A 109 -9.66 -1.45 -9.71
N LEU A 110 -10.80 -1.93 -10.24
CA LEU A 110 -12.11 -1.33 -10.04
C LEU A 110 -12.48 -1.25 -8.54
N HIS A 111 -12.18 -2.29 -7.77
CA HIS A 111 -12.40 -2.32 -6.32
C HIS A 111 -11.66 -1.17 -5.61
N GLN A 112 -10.40 -0.93 -5.95
CA GLN A 112 -9.61 0.19 -5.41
C GLN A 112 -10.19 1.57 -5.77
N PHE A 113 -11.02 1.67 -6.81
CA PHE A 113 -11.74 2.90 -7.19
C PHE A 113 -13.14 3.00 -6.58
N GLY A 114 -13.54 2.05 -5.73
CA GLY A 114 -14.91 1.98 -5.21
C GLY A 114 -15.96 1.63 -6.27
N ARG A 115 -15.56 1.21 -7.48
CA ARG A 115 -16.44 0.79 -8.59
C ARG A 115 -16.87 -0.66 -8.39
N TRP A 116 -17.49 -0.93 -7.24
CA TRP A 116 -17.75 -2.28 -6.77
C TRP A 116 -18.78 -3.06 -7.57
N ASP A 117 -19.81 -2.40 -8.10
CA ASP A 117 -20.81 -3.07 -8.93
C ASP A 117 -20.17 -3.59 -10.24
N GLU A 118 -19.32 -2.77 -10.87
CA GLU A 118 -18.55 -3.17 -12.06
C GLU A 118 -17.50 -4.25 -11.74
N ALA A 119 -16.87 -4.18 -10.56
CA ALA A 119 -15.96 -5.21 -10.11
C ALA A 119 -16.69 -6.55 -9.91
N LEU A 120 -17.87 -6.56 -9.29
CA LEU A 120 -18.70 -7.75 -9.13
C LEU A 120 -19.19 -8.30 -10.48
N GLU A 121 -19.56 -7.43 -11.42
CA GLU A 121 -19.91 -7.83 -12.78
C GLU A 121 -18.73 -8.53 -13.48
N ALA A 122 -17.53 -7.97 -13.38
CA ALA A 122 -16.32 -8.61 -13.88
C ALA A 122 -16.08 -9.97 -13.22
N LEU A 123 -16.26 -10.08 -11.89
CA LEU A 123 -16.11 -11.34 -11.14
C LEU A 123 -17.22 -12.38 -11.41
N ASN A 124 -18.35 -11.98 -12.00
CA ASN A 124 -19.42 -12.91 -12.42
C ASN A 124 -19.14 -13.55 -13.79
N GLY A 125 -18.21 -12.99 -14.58
CA GLY A 125 -17.81 -13.57 -15.85
C GLY A 125 -16.89 -14.79 -15.70
N PRO A 126 -16.60 -15.52 -16.80
CA PRO A 126 -15.58 -16.56 -16.84
C PRO A 126 -14.23 -16.15 -16.21
N ILE A 127 -13.73 -16.91 -15.24
CA ILE A 127 -12.42 -16.71 -14.61
C ILE A 127 -11.70 -18.07 -14.62
N PRO A 128 -10.38 -18.13 -14.93
CA PRO A 128 -9.63 -19.39 -14.85
C PRO A 128 -9.73 -20.01 -13.46
N GLU A 129 -9.79 -21.34 -13.39
CA GLU A 129 -9.90 -22.07 -12.12
C GLU A 129 -8.78 -21.69 -11.13
N SER A 130 -7.58 -21.40 -11.62
CA SER A 130 -6.45 -20.97 -10.78
C SER A 130 -6.67 -19.64 -10.06
N TYR A 131 -7.68 -18.85 -10.45
CA TYR A 131 -8.07 -17.59 -9.83
C TYR A 131 -9.46 -17.66 -9.16
N ALA A 132 -10.08 -18.85 -9.09
CA ALA A 132 -11.43 -18.99 -8.54
C ALA A 132 -11.49 -18.62 -7.04
N ASP A 133 -10.50 -19.07 -6.27
CA ASP A 133 -10.39 -18.73 -4.84
C ASP A 133 -10.13 -17.23 -4.64
N ASP A 134 -9.25 -16.61 -5.45
CA ASP A 134 -9.00 -15.16 -5.40
C ASP A 134 -10.25 -14.35 -5.76
N ALA A 135 -10.96 -14.76 -6.80
CA ALA A 135 -12.21 -14.11 -7.22
C ALA A 135 -13.29 -14.19 -6.13
N LYS A 136 -13.38 -15.33 -5.43
CA LYS A 136 -14.25 -15.51 -4.27
C LYS A 136 -13.84 -14.61 -3.11
N GLY A 137 -12.55 -14.53 -2.81
CA GLY A 137 -12.02 -13.66 -1.76
C GLY A 137 -12.32 -12.18 -2.02
N LEU A 138 -12.01 -11.69 -3.23
CA LEU A 138 -12.30 -10.30 -3.62
C LEU A 138 -13.81 -10.01 -3.59
N ARG A 139 -14.66 -10.96 -3.99
CA ARG A 139 -16.11 -10.83 -3.86
C ARG A 139 -16.54 -10.68 -2.40
N ALA A 140 -16.00 -11.51 -1.50
CA ALA A 140 -16.28 -11.43 -0.07
C ALA A 140 -15.86 -10.07 0.51
N VAL A 141 -14.73 -9.51 0.08
CA VAL A 141 -14.29 -8.14 0.44
C VAL A 141 -15.26 -7.09 -0.12
N ILE A 142 -15.69 -7.20 -1.37
CA ILE A 142 -16.61 -6.22 -1.98
C ILE A 142 -17.99 -6.28 -1.32
N GLU A 143 -18.50 -7.46 -1.03
CA GLU A 143 -19.83 -7.62 -0.42
C GLU A 143 -19.79 -7.33 1.09
N GLY A 144 -18.69 -7.64 1.77
CA GLY A 144 -18.56 -7.54 3.22
C GLY A 144 -19.41 -8.57 3.97
N PRO A 145 -19.26 -8.65 5.30
CA PRO A 145 -19.86 -9.72 6.08
C PRO A 145 -21.39 -9.60 6.23
N TYR A 146 -21.96 -8.42 5.97
CA TYR A 146 -23.34 -8.11 6.36
C TYR A 146 -24.36 -8.25 5.22
N ARG A 147 -23.96 -8.11 3.95
CA ARG A 147 -24.91 -8.09 2.81
C ARG A 147 -25.77 -9.33 2.69
N LYS A 148 -25.18 -10.51 2.94
CA LYS A 148 -25.90 -11.78 2.87
C LYS A 148 -26.96 -11.89 3.97
N LYS A 149 -26.67 -11.41 5.18
CA LYS A 149 -27.57 -11.47 6.34
C LYS A 149 -28.64 -10.37 6.31
N TYR A 150 -28.28 -9.19 5.79
CA TYR A 150 -29.11 -7.98 5.80
C TYR A 150 -29.18 -7.33 4.41
N PRO A 151 -29.74 -7.98 3.39
CA PRO A 151 -29.68 -7.53 2.00
C PRO A 151 -30.34 -6.16 1.74
N ARG A 152 -31.30 -5.75 2.57
CA ARG A 152 -31.97 -4.45 2.46
C ARG A 152 -31.36 -3.39 3.38
N SER A 153 -30.76 -3.79 4.50
CA SER A 153 -30.26 -2.86 5.53
C SER A 153 -28.74 -2.81 5.72
N TRP A 154 -27.96 -3.57 4.93
CA TRP A 154 -26.50 -3.60 5.05
C TRP A 154 -25.83 -2.23 4.97
N ARG A 155 -26.44 -1.26 4.27
CA ARG A 155 -25.92 0.12 4.16
C ARG A 155 -25.76 0.81 5.52
N ARG A 156 -26.46 0.34 6.54
CA ARG A 156 -26.34 0.84 7.92
C ARG A 156 -24.97 0.57 8.54
N PHE A 157 -24.27 -0.45 8.04
CA PHE A 157 -22.92 -0.82 8.48
C PHE A 157 -21.82 -0.14 7.67
N GLU A 158 -22.16 0.59 6.61
CA GLU A 158 -21.20 1.21 5.73
C GLU A 158 -21.25 2.74 5.84
N TYR A 159 -20.09 3.37 5.92
CA TYR A 159 -19.99 4.82 5.87
C TYR A 159 -18.78 5.26 5.05
N SER A 160 -19.00 6.19 4.12
CA SER A 160 -17.91 6.85 3.40
C SER A 160 -17.49 8.11 4.13
N THR A 161 -16.18 8.29 4.29
CA THR A 161 -15.66 9.53 4.87
C THR A 161 -15.93 10.72 3.96
N ARG A 162 -15.86 11.93 4.54
CA ARG A 162 -16.13 13.18 3.81
C ARG A 162 -15.21 13.38 2.59
N SER A 163 -13.95 12.92 2.68
CA SER A 163 -13.01 13.00 1.56
C SER A 163 -13.34 12.00 0.44
N GLY A 164 -14.15 10.97 0.74
CA GLY A 164 -14.40 9.82 -0.12
C GLY A 164 -13.27 8.78 -0.13
N VAL A 165 -12.19 9.00 0.63
CA VAL A 165 -11.01 8.10 0.61
C VAL A 165 -11.25 6.81 1.39
N TYR A 166 -12.10 6.79 2.40
CA TYR A 166 -12.42 5.55 3.11
C TYR A 166 -13.87 5.13 2.90
N ARG A 167 -14.06 3.82 2.75
CA ARG A 167 -15.29 3.10 3.05
C ARG A 167 -15.06 2.26 4.29
N VAL A 168 -15.69 2.68 5.38
CA VAL A 168 -15.65 1.98 6.66
C VAL A 168 -16.85 1.05 6.74
N VAL A 169 -16.60 -0.20 7.10
CA VAL A 169 -17.61 -1.25 7.27
C VAL A 169 -17.53 -1.74 8.72
N SER A 170 -18.62 -1.62 9.48
CA SER A 170 -18.61 -2.00 10.90
C SER A 170 -20.02 -2.23 11.46
N ASP A 171 -20.13 -3.20 12.37
CA ASP A 171 -21.27 -3.42 13.26
C ASP A 171 -21.09 -2.80 14.66
N MET A 172 -20.04 -2.02 14.88
CA MET A 172 -19.84 -1.34 16.15
C MET A 172 -20.91 -0.29 16.38
N GLY A 173 -21.50 -0.33 17.58
CA GLY A 173 -22.63 0.52 17.96
C GLY A 173 -23.94 0.19 17.25
N ALA A 174 -24.00 -0.91 16.47
CA ALA A 174 -25.26 -1.40 15.90
C ALA A 174 -25.99 -2.28 16.93
N ASP A 175 -27.26 -2.00 17.15
CA ASP A 175 -28.15 -2.90 17.88
C ASP A 175 -28.55 -4.06 16.96
N LEU A 176 -27.86 -5.19 17.08
CA LEU A 176 -28.05 -6.35 16.18
C LEU A 176 -29.44 -6.98 16.34
N ASP A 177 -30.07 -6.87 17.51
CA ASP A 177 -31.40 -7.43 17.77
C ASP A 177 -32.48 -6.58 17.08
N ALA A 178 -32.29 -5.26 17.04
CA ALA A 178 -33.16 -4.35 16.31
C ALA A 178 -33.03 -4.46 14.78
N LEU A 179 -31.91 -4.99 14.26
CA LEU A 179 -31.66 -5.02 12.81
C LEU A 179 -32.61 -5.94 12.05
N SER A 180 -33.03 -7.07 12.62
CA SER A 180 -34.04 -7.92 11.98
C SER A 180 -35.36 -7.18 11.80
N ALA A 181 -35.73 -6.31 12.75
CA ALA A 181 -36.91 -5.46 12.64
C ALA A 181 -36.72 -4.36 11.59
N VAL A 182 -35.54 -3.73 11.52
CA VAL A 182 -35.20 -2.75 10.47
C VAL A 182 -35.26 -3.38 9.08
N GLU A 183 -34.68 -4.56 8.90
CA GLU A 183 -34.70 -5.32 7.64
C GLU A 183 -36.15 -5.61 7.20
N ALA A 184 -36.97 -6.11 8.12
CA ALA A 184 -38.39 -6.40 7.85
C ALA A 184 -39.20 -5.14 7.52
N GLU A 185 -38.88 -4.01 8.14
CA GLU A 185 -39.55 -2.75 7.88
C GLU A 185 -39.16 -2.16 6.52
N VAL A 186 -37.87 -2.16 6.18
CA VAL A 186 -37.39 -1.71 4.86
C VAL A 186 -37.98 -2.57 3.74
N ALA A 187 -38.15 -3.88 3.96
CA ALA A 187 -38.73 -4.79 2.97
C ALA A 187 -40.19 -4.45 2.58
N LYS A 188 -40.92 -3.70 3.41
CA LYS A 188 -42.31 -3.27 3.13
C LYS A 188 -42.38 -1.98 2.32
N LEU A 189 -41.26 -1.27 2.16
CA LEU A 189 -41.20 0.06 1.59
C LEU A 189 -40.77 0.02 0.12
N ASP A 190 -41.41 0.85 -0.69
CA ASP A 190 -41.15 1.04 -2.11
C ASP A 190 -40.20 2.24 -2.32
N PRO A 191 -38.95 2.02 -2.74
CA PRO A 191 -37.99 3.10 -2.95
C PRO A 191 -38.36 4.05 -4.10
N ALA A 192 -39.31 3.68 -4.97
CA ALA A 192 -39.82 4.57 -6.02
C ALA A 192 -40.73 5.68 -5.47
N LYS A 193 -41.30 5.50 -4.28
CA LYS A 193 -42.17 6.51 -3.64
C LYS A 193 -41.35 7.45 -2.75
N PRO A 194 -41.43 8.78 -2.94
CA PRO A 194 -40.57 9.74 -2.22
C PRO A 194 -40.62 9.65 -0.68
N LEU A 195 -41.81 9.48 -0.10
CA LEU A 195 -41.97 9.40 1.37
C LEU A 195 -41.38 8.09 1.93
N GLU A 196 -41.60 6.98 1.23
CA GLU A 196 -41.08 5.68 1.65
C GLU A 196 -39.56 5.62 1.45
N LYS A 197 -39.03 6.22 0.37
CA LYS A 197 -37.59 6.43 0.17
C LYS A 197 -36.96 7.22 1.32
N ALA A 198 -37.56 8.33 1.75
CA ALA A 198 -37.05 9.11 2.88
C ALA A 198 -37.06 8.29 4.19
N LYS A 199 -38.10 7.47 4.39
CA LYS A 199 -38.17 6.55 5.54
C LYS A 199 -37.07 5.48 5.47
N ILE A 200 -36.81 4.91 4.29
CA ILE A 200 -35.68 3.98 4.09
C ILE A 200 -34.36 4.67 4.45
N GLU A 201 -34.09 5.87 3.94
CA GLU A 201 -32.86 6.62 4.24
C GLU A 201 -32.70 6.87 5.75
N GLN A 202 -33.79 7.17 6.45
CA GLN A 202 -33.78 7.31 7.91
C GLN A 202 -33.48 5.98 8.62
N LEU A 203 -34.10 4.88 8.20
CA LEU A 203 -33.88 3.53 8.76
C LEU A 203 -32.47 3.02 8.49
N LEU A 204 -31.84 3.45 7.40
CA LEU A 204 -30.49 3.04 7.01
C LEU A 204 -29.38 3.98 7.51
N LYS A 205 -29.73 4.98 8.33
CA LYS A 205 -28.75 5.92 8.89
C LYS A 205 -27.70 5.17 9.75
N PRO A 206 -26.39 5.42 9.54
CA PRO A 206 -25.32 4.74 10.26
C PRO A 206 -25.35 5.09 11.77
N SER A 207 -24.71 4.24 12.59
CA SER A 207 -24.51 4.52 14.01
C SER A 207 -23.58 5.74 14.20
N ALA A 208 -23.75 6.47 15.30
CA ALA A 208 -22.84 7.58 15.63
C ALA A 208 -21.40 7.09 15.82
N GLN A 209 -21.23 5.88 16.35
CA GLN A 209 -19.94 5.25 16.54
C GLN A 209 -19.24 5.02 15.18
N LEU A 210 -19.92 4.42 14.20
CA LEU A 210 -19.37 4.23 12.84
C LEU A 210 -18.91 5.55 12.20
N VAL A 211 -19.70 6.62 12.35
CA VAL A 211 -19.31 7.96 11.87
C VAL A 211 -18.06 8.48 12.58
N ASN A 212 -17.93 8.24 13.90
CA ASN A 212 -16.74 8.65 14.66
C ASN A 212 -15.49 7.86 14.23
N VAL A 213 -15.60 6.56 13.97
CA VAL A 213 -14.50 5.74 13.43
C VAL A 213 -14.01 6.34 12.11
N ALA A 214 -14.94 6.64 11.21
CA ALA A 214 -14.61 7.22 9.91
C ALA A 214 -13.92 8.59 10.04
N ASN A 215 -14.34 9.42 10.99
CA ASN A 215 -13.67 10.70 11.26
C ASN A 215 -12.25 10.51 11.82
N MET A 216 -12.01 9.49 12.64
CA MET A 216 -10.68 9.15 13.14
C MET A 216 -9.76 8.68 12.01
N LEU A 217 -10.26 7.87 11.08
CA LEU A 217 -9.53 7.45 9.87
C LEU A 217 -9.06 8.66 9.03
N GLU A 218 -9.90 9.70 8.91
CA GLU A 218 -9.48 10.96 8.26
C GLU A 218 -8.41 11.72 9.03
N LEU A 219 -8.43 11.67 10.37
CA LEU A 219 -7.38 12.26 11.18
C LEU A 219 -6.05 11.52 10.98
N ALA A 220 -6.06 10.19 11.02
CA ALA A 220 -4.88 9.37 10.75
C ALA A 220 -4.32 9.62 9.35
N ARG A 221 -5.17 9.67 8.32
CA ARG A 221 -4.76 9.97 6.93
C ARG A 221 -4.03 11.31 6.81
N LYS A 222 -4.49 12.35 7.52
CA LYS A 222 -3.81 13.65 7.52
C LYS A 222 -2.39 13.55 8.11
N GLU A 223 -2.22 12.77 9.17
CA GLU A 223 -0.89 12.53 9.73
C GLU A 223 -0.02 11.68 8.80
N TYR A 224 -0.59 10.65 8.14
CA TYR A 224 0.14 9.88 7.12
C TYR A 224 0.62 10.78 5.98
N MET A 225 -0.23 11.67 5.49
CA MET A 225 0.11 12.68 4.48
C MET A 225 1.22 13.61 4.96
N ARG A 226 1.15 14.06 6.23
CA ARG A 226 2.19 14.92 6.83
C ARG A 226 3.53 14.20 6.90
N ILE A 227 3.57 12.93 7.33
CA ILE A 227 4.79 12.11 7.38
C ILE A 227 5.36 11.89 5.98
N ALA A 228 4.49 11.59 5.01
CA ALA A 228 4.88 11.37 3.62
C ALA A 228 5.29 12.65 2.87
N GLY A 229 5.17 13.82 3.52
CA GLY A 229 5.40 15.12 2.87
C GLY A 229 4.52 15.30 1.64
N MET A 230 3.27 14.84 1.72
CA MET A 230 2.35 14.76 0.61
C MET A 230 1.16 15.70 0.84
N PRO A 231 0.95 16.71 -0.01
CA PRO A 231 -0.24 17.55 0.07
C PRO A 231 -1.49 16.80 -0.40
N GLU A 232 -2.66 17.20 0.10
CA GLU A 232 -3.92 16.49 -0.14
C GLU A 232 -4.30 16.40 -1.63
N ASN A 233 -3.92 17.39 -2.43
CA ASN A 233 -4.19 17.42 -3.88
C ASN A 233 -3.32 16.44 -4.70
N GLU A 234 -2.27 15.86 -4.12
CA GLU A 234 -1.48 14.79 -4.75
C GLU A 234 -2.10 13.41 -4.54
N TRP A 235 -3.18 13.29 -3.74
CA TRP A 235 -3.85 12.00 -3.53
C TRP A 235 -4.31 11.39 -4.86
N PRO A 236 -4.06 10.10 -5.13
CA PRO A 236 -4.56 9.43 -6.31
C PRO A 236 -6.09 9.54 -6.40
N LYS A 237 -6.57 10.33 -7.38
CA LYS A 237 -7.99 10.67 -7.51
C LYS A 237 -8.83 9.41 -7.64
N GLY A 238 -9.90 9.33 -6.85
CA GLY A 238 -10.86 8.22 -6.89
C GLY A 238 -10.40 6.94 -6.19
N LYS A 239 -9.15 6.83 -5.74
CA LYS A 239 -8.73 5.70 -4.92
C LYS A 239 -9.43 5.74 -3.56
N MET A 240 -9.93 4.58 -3.16
CA MET A 240 -10.69 4.37 -1.93
C MET A 240 -10.13 3.16 -1.18
N PHE A 241 -10.03 3.31 0.12
CA PHE A 241 -9.71 2.28 1.09
C PHE A 241 -10.96 1.61 1.60
N LYS A 242 -10.94 0.28 1.66
CA LYS A 242 -11.98 -0.48 2.35
C LYS A 242 -11.44 -0.97 3.68
N VAL A 243 -12.11 -0.58 4.76
CA VAL A 243 -11.67 -0.87 6.13
C VAL A 243 -12.80 -1.49 6.92
N PHE A 244 -12.53 -2.63 7.55
CA PHE A 244 -13.48 -3.38 8.35
C PHE A 244 -13.10 -3.28 9.82
N PHE A 245 -14.01 -2.75 10.63
CA PHE A 245 -13.92 -2.78 12.09
C PHE A 245 -15.01 -3.70 12.62
N LEU A 246 -14.62 -4.88 13.08
CA LEU A 246 -15.54 -5.91 13.52
C LEU A 246 -15.67 -5.86 15.05
N ARG A 247 -16.84 -6.24 15.58
CA ARG A 247 -17.13 -6.12 17.02
C ARG A 247 -16.19 -6.92 17.93
N ASN A 248 -15.64 -8.03 17.46
CA ASN A 248 -14.88 -8.96 18.29
C ASN A 248 -14.06 -9.92 17.41
N LYS A 249 -13.26 -10.76 18.09
CA LYS A 249 -12.38 -11.76 17.45
C LYS A 249 -13.13 -12.84 16.64
N PRO A 250 -14.23 -13.45 17.12
CA PRO A 250 -14.95 -14.45 16.31
C PRO A 250 -15.48 -13.90 14.97
N GLU A 251 -16.01 -12.68 14.95
CA GLU A 251 -16.52 -12.05 13.73
C GLU A 251 -15.37 -11.73 12.76
N PHE A 252 -14.21 -11.33 13.32
CA PHE A 252 -12.96 -11.17 12.59
C PHE A 252 -12.47 -12.47 11.96
N ASP A 253 -12.44 -13.56 12.71
CA ASP A 253 -11.99 -14.85 12.21
C ASP A 253 -12.92 -15.39 11.14
N ALA A 254 -14.24 -15.25 11.34
CA ALA A 254 -15.25 -15.65 10.38
C ALA A 254 -15.13 -14.89 9.06
N PHE A 255 -14.89 -13.57 9.11
CA PHE A 255 -14.73 -12.78 7.89
C PHE A 255 -13.40 -13.05 7.20
N ALA A 256 -12.29 -13.15 7.95
CA ALA A 256 -10.99 -13.49 7.37
C ALA A 256 -11.03 -14.86 6.65
N GLY A 257 -11.66 -15.87 7.27
CA GLY A 257 -11.84 -17.19 6.65
C GLY A 257 -12.80 -17.21 5.46
N ALA A 258 -13.69 -16.22 5.34
CA ALA A 258 -14.54 -16.06 4.15
C ALA A 258 -13.79 -15.44 2.97
N VAL A 259 -12.75 -14.64 3.23
CA VAL A 259 -11.91 -13.99 2.22
C VAL A 259 -10.75 -14.89 1.79
N MET A 260 -10.01 -15.43 2.75
CA MET A 260 -8.80 -16.21 2.51
C MET A 260 -8.95 -17.63 3.02
N LYS A 261 -8.64 -18.60 2.16
CA LYS A 261 -8.60 -20.01 2.53
C LYS A 261 -7.34 -20.29 3.36
N ASP A 262 -7.48 -21.04 4.45
CA ASP A 262 -6.38 -21.50 5.30
C ASP A 262 -5.53 -20.38 5.96
N HIS A 263 -6.10 -19.18 6.12
CA HIS A 263 -5.42 -18.08 6.81
C HIS A 263 -5.57 -18.21 8.33
N SER A 264 -4.45 -18.43 9.04
CA SER A 264 -4.45 -18.40 10.50
C SER A 264 -4.48 -16.97 11.01
N THR A 265 -5.45 -16.69 11.86
CA THR A 265 -5.66 -15.40 12.53
C THR A 265 -5.38 -15.48 14.03
N GLU A 266 -4.82 -16.58 14.53
CA GLU A 266 -4.75 -16.92 15.97
C GLU A 266 -4.12 -15.80 16.82
N ASN A 267 -3.11 -15.10 16.28
CA ASN A 267 -2.39 -14.02 16.97
C ASN A 267 -2.53 -12.65 16.28
N LEU A 268 -3.49 -12.49 15.37
CA LEU A 268 -3.67 -11.22 14.65
C LEU A 268 -4.69 -10.34 15.39
N LEU A 269 -4.27 -9.10 15.66
CA LEU A 269 -5.13 -8.02 16.18
C LEU A 269 -5.80 -7.23 15.04
N GLY A 270 -5.22 -7.33 13.86
CA GLY A 270 -5.64 -6.73 12.60
C GLY A 270 -4.61 -7.01 11.52
N PHE A 271 -4.96 -6.73 10.28
CA PHE A 271 -4.01 -6.76 9.16
C PHE A 271 -4.50 -5.89 8.00
N TYR A 272 -3.54 -5.38 7.23
CA TYR A 272 -3.75 -4.95 5.86
C TYR A 272 -3.41 -6.08 4.88
N ASP A 273 -4.34 -6.38 3.96
CA ASP A 273 -4.13 -7.33 2.88
C ASP A 273 -3.75 -6.59 1.57
N PRO A 274 -2.50 -6.70 1.10
CA PRO A 274 -2.06 -6.04 -0.13
C PRO A 274 -2.55 -6.74 -1.41
N THR A 275 -3.08 -7.96 -1.33
CA THR A 275 -3.61 -8.69 -2.50
C THR A 275 -5.02 -8.19 -2.83
N PHE A 276 -5.89 -8.13 -1.83
CA PHE A 276 -7.29 -7.70 -1.98
C PHE A 276 -7.53 -6.24 -1.62
N LYS A 277 -6.51 -5.53 -1.12
CA LYS A 277 -6.50 -4.07 -0.85
C LYS A 277 -7.52 -3.64 0.19
N TYR A 278 -7.66 -4.42 1.26
CA TYR A 278 -8.53 -4.09 2.40
C TYR A 278 -7.79 -4.21 3.72
N LEU A 279 -8.30 -3.50 4.73
CA LEU A 279 -7.80 -3.56 6.10
C LEU A 279 -8.89 -4.15 6.98
N GLN A 280 -8.54 -5.08 7.86
CA GLN A 280 -9.46 -5.68 8.81
C GLN A 280 -8.92 -5.63 10.22
N LEU A 281 -9.79 -5.25 11.16
CA LEU A 281 -9.53 -5.13 12.60
C LEU A 281 -10.75 -5.60 13.39
N PHE A 282 -10.58 -5.78 14.69
CA PHE A 282 -11.70 -5.92 15.63
C PHE A 282 -11.50 -5.10 16.90
N ASP A 283 -12.59 -4.81 17.60
CA ASP A 283 -12.56 -4.17 18.91
C ASP A 283 -12.01 -5.14 19.98
N GLN A 284 -10.87 -4.79 20.55
CA GLN A 284 -10.19 -5.57 21.59
C GLN A 284 -10.83 -5.40 22.98
N GLN A 285 -11.81 -4.49 23.11
CA GLN A 285 -12.57 -4.23 24.36
C GLN A 285 -11.69 -3.78 25.53
N ASP A 286 -10.68 -2.98 25.23
CA ASP A 286 -9.73 -2.47 26.23
C ASP A 286 -10.40 -1.58 27.27
N HIS A 287 -9.80 -1.50 28.46
CA HIS A 287 -10.26 -0.61 29.53
C HIS A 287 -10.28 0.87 29.12
N TYR A 288 -9.39 1.28 28.21
CA TYR A 288 -9.33 2.64 27.70
C TYR A 288 -9.87 2.68 26.27
N GLN A 289 -10.93 3.44 26.07
CA GLN A 289 -11.62 3.56 24.79
C GLN A 289 -11.57 4.98 24.24
N ILE A 290 -11.40 5.09 22.92
CA ILE A 290 -11.47 6.35 22.18
C ILE A 290 -12.58 6.18 21.12
N CYS A 291 -13.56 7.08 21.11
CA CYS A 291 -14.73 6.97 20.23
C CYS A 291 -15.50 5.64 20.36
N GLY A 292 -15.41 4.96 21.52
CA GLY A 292 -16.02 3.66 21.78
C GLY A 292 -15.26 2.46 21.20
N ILE A 293 -14.01 2.64 20.77
CA ILE A 293 -13.12 1.56 20.32
C ILE A 293 -11.97 1.44 21.31
N GLY A 294 -11.55 0.21 21.62
CA GLY A 294 -10.33 -0.04 22.39
C GLY A 294 -9.10 0.67 21.82
N LYS A 295 -8.22 1.16 22.69
CA LYS A 295 -6.99 1.84 22.28
C LYS A 295 -6.11 0.94 21.41
N ASP A 296 -5.98 -0.34 21.75
CA ASP A 296 -5.07 -1.26 21.07
C ASP A 296 -5.56 -1.55 19.65
N THR A 297 -6.88 -1.57 19.44
CA THR A 297 -7.47 -1.60 18.09
C THR A 297 -7.10 -0.35 17.28
N ILE A 298 -7.01 0.82 17.91
CA ILE A 298 -6.66 2.06 17.22
C ILE A 298 -5.16 2.10 16.92
N ASP A 299 -4.31 1.69 17.85
CA ASP A 299 -2.87 1.55 17.63
C ASP A 299 -2.60 0.58 16.47
N THR A 300 -3.31 -0.54 16.44
CA THR A 300 -3.28 -1.52 15.33
C THR A 300 -3.76 -0.87 14.03
N PHE A 301 -4.84 -0.08 14.05
CA PHE A 301 -5.28 0.67 12.87
C PHE A 301 -4.22 1.65 12.39
N LEU A 302 -3.56 2.38 13.29
CA LEU A 302 -2.54 3.36 12.92
C LEU A 302 -1.35 2.69 12.23
N HIS A 303 -0.97 1.51 12.71
CA HIS A 303 0.06 0.65 12.13
C HIS A 303 -0.36 0.08 10.76
N GLU A 304 -1.43 -0.70 10.70
CA GLU A 304 -1.88 -1.36 9.46
C GLU A 304 -2.39 -0.36 8.42
N GLY A 305 -3.00 0.74 8.88
CA GLY A 305 -3.46 1.84 8.05
C GLY A 305 -2.31 2.55 7.35
N TRP A 306 -1.10 2.53 7.92
CA TRP A 306 0.10 3.00 7.25
C TRP A 306 0.46 2.11 6.05
N HIS A 307 0.43 0.79 6.21
CA HIS A 307 0.71 -0.13 5.11
C HIS A 307 -0.29 0.05 3.97
N GLN A 308 -1.58 0.16 4.30
CA GLN A 308 -2.63 0.48 3.35
C GLN A 308 -2.37 1.82 2.64
N PHE A 309 -1.98 2.85 3.40
CA PHE A 309 -1.66 4.16 2.86
C PHE A 309 -0.46 4.12 1.91
N PHE A 310 0.63 3.48 2.31
CA PHE A 310 1.88 3.49 1.58
C PHE A 310 1.83 2.63 0.32
N ASP A 311 1.09 1.51 0.33
CA ASP A 311 0.85 0.68 -0.85
C ASP A 311 0.11 1.45 -1.96
N VAL A 312 -0.78 2.39 -1.60
CA VAL A 312 -1.40 3.32 -2.56
C VAL A 312 -0.44 4.43 -3.00
N LEU A 313 0.77 4.56 -2.47
CA LEU A 313 1.75 5.54 -2.95
C LEU A 313 2.90 4.92 -3.73
N ALA A 314 3.23 3.65 -3.47
CA ALA A 314 4.36 2.99 -4.09
C ALA A 314 4.10 1.48 -4.23
N ALA A 315 4.39 0.93 -5.42
CA ALA A 315 4.20 -0.49 -5.70
C ALA A 315 5.13 -1.39 -4.86
N ARG A 316 6.34 -0.92 -4.55
CA ARG A 316 7.30 -1.59 -3.67
C ARG A 316 7.95 -0.59 -2.72
N THR A 317 7.90 -0.93 -1.45
CA THR A 317 8.39 -0.07 -0.36
C THR A 317 9.61 -0.69 0.30
N PRO A 318 10.59 0.11 0.75
CA PRO A 318 11.68 -0.39 1.58
C PRO A 318 11.10 -0.88 2.91
N ILE A 319 11.26 -2.17 3.23
CA ILE A 319 10.60 -2.82 4.37
C ILE A 319 10.93 -2.12 5.70
N TRP A 320 12.20 -1.77 5.94
CA TRP A 320 12.60 -1.04 7.15
C TRP A 320 11.83 0.28 7.33
N MET A 321 11.57 1.00 6.23
CA MET A 321 10.88 2.29 6.30
C MET A 321 9.38 2.07 6.49
N ASN A 322 8.81 1.07 5.81
CA ASN A 322 7.40 0.73 5.92
C ASN A 322 7.06 0.32 7.36
N GLU A 323 7.77 -0.65 7.91
CA GLU A 323 7.59 -1.11 9.29
C GLU A 323 7.98 -0.02 10.31
N GLY A 324 9.10 0.67 10.12
CA GLY A 324 9.55 1.70 11.05
C GLY A 324 8.58 2.87 11.19
N ILE A 325 7.91 3.28 10.10
CA ILE A 325 6.87 4.31 10.15
C ILE A 325 5.59 3.76 10.77
N ALA A 326 5.20 2.52 10.45
CA ALA A 326 4.04 1.87 11.05
C ALA A 326 4.18 1.77 12.58
N GLU A 327 5.34 1.34 13.09
CA GLU A 327 5.67 1.32 14.51
C GLU A 327 5.64 2.72 15.15
N TYR A 328 6.16 3.74 14.45
CA TYR A 328 6.15 5.12 14.94
C TYR A 328 4.73 5.68 15.07
N LEU A 329 3.83 5.25 14.17
CA LEU A 329 2.42 5.63 14.13
C LEU A 329 1.58 4.86 15.14
N GLY A 330 1.85 3.57 15.32
CA GLY A 330 1.10 2.69 16.23
C GLY A 330 1.22 3.10 17.69
N ALA A 331 2.33 3.72 18.10
CA ALA A 331 2.52 4.26 19.45
C ALA A 331 2.04 5.73 19.55
N ALA A 332 0.73 5.96 19.45
CA ALA A 332 0.14 7.29 19.50
C ALA A 332 -0.80 7.52 20.68
N ASP A 333 -0.90 8.80 21.07
CA ASP A 333 -1.93 9.27 21.98
C ASP A 333 -3.02 10.01 21.21
N ILE A 334 -4.27 9.68 21.52
CA ILE A 334 -5.43 10.35 20.95
C ILE A 334 -6.20 11.02 22.07
N SER A 335 -6.59 12.27 21.87
CA SER A 335 -7.50 12.94 22.81
C SER A 335 -8.82 12.17 22.91
N ALA A 336 -9.44 12.17 24.09
CA ALA A 336 -10.68 11.43 24.34
C ALA A 336 -11.83 11.79 23.37
N ASP A 337 -11.81 13.00 22.80
CA ASP A 337 -12.77 13.46 21.79
C ASP A 337 -12.44 13.01 20.35
N GLY A 338 -11.33 12.29 20.15
CA GLY A 338 -10.87 11.74 18.87
C GLY A 338 -10.37 12.79 17.88
N ARG A 339 -10.03 14.02 18.33
CA ARG A 339 -9.73 15.15 17.44
C ARG A 339 -8.25 15.50 17.33
N LYS A 340 -7.41 15.04 18.25
CA LYS A 340 -5.97 15.30 18.26
C LYS A 340 -5.22 13.98 18.35
N LEU A 341 -4.25 13.81 17.46
CA LEU A 341 -3.35 12.67 17.39
C LEU A 341 -1.93 13.18 17.68
N VAL A 342 -1.29 12.62 18.71
CA VAL A 342 0.10 12.90 19.06
C VAL A 342 0.91 11.66 18.75
N LEU A 343 1.85 11.81 17.82
CA LEU A 343 2.66 10.70 17.31
C LEU A 343 4.04 10.62 17.95
N GLY A 344 4.57 9.40 17.95
CA GLY A 344 5.86 9.07 18.53
C GLY A 344 5.87 9.29 20.03
N THR A 345 4.83 8.82 20.73
CA THR A 345 4.85 8.79 22.20
C THR A 345 5.89 7.77 22.65
N LEU A 346 6.77 8.16 23.57
CA LEU A 346 7.72 7.25 24.18
C LEU A 346 7.00 6.46 25.26
N ILE A 347 6.61 5.23 24.93
CA ILE A 347 6.12 4.26 25.91
C ILE A 347 7.36 3.72 26.64
N ARG A 348 7.32 3.78 27.97
CA ARG A 348 8.35 3.25 28.88
C ARG A 348 7.63 2.40 29.91
N GLU A 349 8.04 1.16 30.08
CA GLU A 349 7.43 0.25 31.04
C GLU A 349 8.54 -0.44 31.86
N ASP A 350 8.37 -0.46 33.18
CA ASP A 350 9.31 -1.15 34.06
C ASP A 350 9.16 -2.67 33.89
N GLY A 351 10.02 -3.28 33.07
CA GLY A 351 10.00 -4.72 32.79
C GLY A 351 11.05 -5.16 31.75
N ASP A 352 11.14 -6.46 31.49
CA ASP A 352 12.02 -7.01 30.45
C ASP A 352 11.43 -6.75 29.05
N PHE A 353 12.08 -5.88 28.26
CA PHE A 353 11.99 -5.77 26.79
C PHE A 353 10.60 -5.62 26.15
N VAL A 354 9.71 -4.79 26.71
CA VAL A 354 8.35 -4.68 26.17
C VAL A 354 8.28 -3.71 24.99
N THR A 355 9.07 -2.63 25.01
CA THR A 355 8.95 -1.54 24.02
C THR A 355 10.06 -1.52 22.97
N ASN A 356 9.77 -0.95 21.79
CA ASN A 356 10.78 -0.71 20.75
C ASN A 356 11.95 0.15 21.27
N PHE A 357 11.68 1.09 22.18
CA PHE A 357 12.69 1.98 22.75
C PHE A 357 13.70 1.24 23.65
N GLU A 358 13.23 0.41 24.58
CA GLU A 358 14.12 -0.36 25.46
C GLU A 358 14.92 -1.40 24.68
N GLN A 359 14.28 -2.06 23.72
CA GLN A 359 14.94 -3.05 22.86
C GLN A 359 16.11 -2.43 22.10
N ILE A 360 15.89 -1.30 21.41
CA ILE A 360 16.99 -0.67 20.65
C ILE A 360 18.09 -0.12 21.56
N ARG A 361 17.73 0.43 22.73
CA ARG A 361 18.70 0.95 23.70
C ARG A 361 19.67 -0.14 24.15
N LYS A 362 19.15 -1.31 24.57
CA LYS A 362 19.99 -2.43 25.03
C LYS A 362 20.89 -2.95 23.90
N ARG A 363 20.41 -2.96 22.66
CA ARG A 363 21.23 -3.37 21.50
C ARG A 363 22.36 -2.39 21.22
N ILE A 364 22.11 -1.08 21.35
CA ILE A 364 23.16 -0.07 21.24
C ILE A 364 24.19 -0.24 22.36
N GLU A 365 23.76 -0.46 23.59
CA GLU A 365 24.63 -0.69 24.76
C GLU A 365 25.51 -1.93 24.59
N ASN A 366 24.95 -3.02 24.03
CA ASN A 366 25.66 -4.26 23.78
C ASN A 366 26.45 -4.29 22.45
N GLY A 367 26.41 -3.21 21.66
CA GLY A 367 27.09 -3.15 20.35
C GLY A 367 26.50 -4.08 19.29
N SER A 368 25.23 -4.48 19.41
CA SER A 368 24.53 -5.41 18.52
C SER A 368 23.44 -4.77 17.64
N ALA A 369 23.42 -3.43 17.57
CA ALA A 369 22.60 -2.70 16.60
C ALA A 369 23.09 -2.99 15.16
N TYR A 370 22.15 -3.14 14.23
CA TYR A 370 22.44 -3.37 12.82
C TYR A 370 23.14 -2.15 12.21
N ARG A 371 24.05 -2.37 11.25
CA ARG A 371 24.62 -1.25 10.50
C ARG A 371 23.57 -0.63 9.60
N TRP A 372 23.45 0.69 9.61
CA TRP A 372 22.46 1.41 8.77
C TRP A 372 22.59 1.05 7.29
N LYS A 373 23.81 0.94 6.76
CA LYS A 373 24.03 0.59 5.35
C LYS A 373 23.49 -0.79 4.95
N GLU A 374 23.41 -1.73 5.89
CA GLU A 374 22.84 -3.07 5.70
C GLU A 374 21.33 -3.02 5.89
N LEU A 375 20.86 -2.42 6.99
CA LEU A 375 19.44 -2.31 7.31
C LEU A 375 18.65 -1.58 6.22
N PHE A 376 19.18 -0.46 5.69
CA PHE A 376 18.51 0.31 4.65
C PHE A 376 18.37 -0.46 3.32
N ARG A 377 19.15 -1.54 3.13
CA ARG A 377 19.15 -2.38 1.91
C ARG A 377 18.51 -3.74 2.13
N ILE A 378 18.05 -4.04 3.35
CA ILE A 378 17.48 -5.33 3.73
C ILE A 378 16.29 -5.69 2.82
N THR A 379 16.25 -6.95 2.40
CA THR A 379 15.13 -7.50 1.62
C THR A 379 14.06 -8.08 2.53
N VAL A 380 12.85 -8.27 1.99
CA VAL A 380 11.77 -8.97 2.70
C VAL A 380 12.19 -10.38 3.16
N PRO A 381 12.83 -11.23 2.33
CA PRO A 381 13.37 -12.51 2.80
C PRO A 381 14.38 -12.38 3.94
N GLN A 382 15.30 -11.41 3.86
CA GLN A 382 16.29 -11.18 4.92
C GLN A 382 15.64 -10.71 6.23
N TRP A 383 14.61 -9.88 6.14
CA TRP A 383 13.83 -9.43 7.29
C TRP A 383 13.16 -10.60 8.00
N HIS A 384 12.48 -11.48 7.26
CA HIS A 384 11.80 -12.65 7.84
C HIS A 384 12.76 -13.70 8.40
N ALA A 385 13.96 -13.83 7.85
CA ALA A 385 15.00 -14.71 8.39
C ALA A 385 15.76 -14.12 9.58
N GLY A 386 15.64 -12.82 9.83
CA GLY A 386 16.36 -12.10 10.88
C GLY A 386 15.63 -12.04 12.23
N ASP A 387 16.27 -11.36 13.19
CA ASP A 387 15.67 -11.00 14.47
C ASP A 387 14.65 -9.87 14.24
N ARG A 388 13.40 -10.24 13.95
CA ARG A 388 12.33 -9.29 13.61
C ARG A 388 12.12 -8.24 14.69
N HIS A 389 12.10 -8.62 15.96
CA HIS A 389 11.91 -7.68 17.07
C HIS A 389 12.98 -6.59 17.07
N ALA A 390 14.24 -6.97 16.83
CA ALA A 390 15.33 -6.01 16.69
C ALA A 390 15.23 -5.13 15.44
N LEU A 391 14.80 -5.70 14.32
CA LEU A 391 14.59 -4.98 13.08
C LEU A 391 13.46 -3.94 13.20
N TYR A 392 12.34 -4.30 13.85
CA TYR A 392 11.25 -3.39 14.20
C TYR A 392 11.74 -2.25 15.10
N ALA A 393 12.37 -2.60 16.24
CA ALA A 393 12.87 -1.64 17.21
C ALA A 393 13.87 -0.64 16.60
N GLN A 394 14.81 -1.13 15.79
CA GLN A 394 15.78 -0.24 15.14
C GLN A 394 15.15 0.61 14.05
N SER A 395 14.26 0.04 13.23
CA SER A 395 13.55 0.79 12.19
C SER A 395 12.68 1.91 12.78
N TRP A 396 11.95 1.61 13.86
CA TRP A 396 11.23 2.59 14.66
C TRP A 396 12.15 3.72 15.13
N SER A 397 13.32 3.40 15.69
CA SER A 397 14.25 4.40 16.24
C SER A 397 14.82 5.35 15.19
N ILE A 398 15.01 4.86 13.95
CA ILE A 398 15.49 5.65 12.81
C ILE A 398 14.42 6.66 12.40
N VAL A 399 13.17 6.21 12.31
CA VAL A 399 12.03 7.08 12.01
C VAL A 399 11.80 8.08 13.15
N TYR A 400 11.85 7.62 14.40
CA TYR A 400 11.77 8.49 15.57
C TYR A 400 12.85 9.58 15.52
N TYR A 401 14.09 9.22 15.19
CA TYR A 401 15.17 10.17 14.97
C TYR A 401 14.80 11.16 13.86
N ALA A 402 14.42 10.72 12.66
CA ALA A 402 14.02 11.61 11.56
C ALA A 402 12.92 12.62 11.96
N MET A 403 11.95 12.18 12.76
CA MET A 403 10.76 12.97 13.11
C MET A 403 10.97 13.86 14.34
N LYS A 404 11.64 13.38 15.38
CA LYS A 404 11.74 14.04 16.70
C LYS A 404 13.15 14.47 17.08
N GLY A 405 14.18 13.99 16.39
CA GLY A 405 15.57 14.32 16.67
C GLY A 405 15.99 15.71 16.14
N ASN A 406 17.11 16.21 16.66
CA ASN A 406 17.74 17.44 16.17
C ASN A 406 18.69 17.14 14.99
N ASN A 407 18.13 16.77 13.83
CA ASN A 407 18.88 16.25 12.68
C ASN A 407 18.38 16.76 11.33
N GLU A 408 18.21 18.08 11.19
CA GLU A 408 17.67 18.68 9.98
C GLU A 408 18.27 18.15 8.64
N PRO A 409 19.59 17.88 8.52
CA PRO A 409 20.14 17.26 7.32
C PRO A 409 19.56 15.86 7.02
N PHE A 410 19.47 14.98 8.02
CA PHE A 410 18.93 13.64 7.86
C PHE A 410 17.43 13.68 7.55
N ARG A 411 16.65 14.47 8.30
CA ARG A 411 15.22 14.67 8.05
C ARG A 411 14.95 15.09 6.60
N ARG A 412 15.70 16.05 6.08
CA ARG A 412 15.55 16.53 4.70
C ARG A 412 15.87 15.44 3.68
N ASP A 413 16.94 14.67 3.89
CA ASP A 413 17.32 13.60 2.96
C ASP A 413 16.35 12.40 3.04
N PHE A 414 15.81 12.10 4.24
CA PHE A 414 14.73 11.14 4.44
C PHE A 414 13.45 11.54 3.69
N GLN A 415 13.05 12.83 3.77
CA GLN A 415 11.90 13.36 3.04
C GLN A 415 12.10 13.30 1.52
N LYS A 416 13.31 13.62 1.02
CA LYS A 416 13.63 13.51 -0.41
C LYS A 416 13.61 12.06 -0.89
N PHE A 417 14.19 11.15 -0.11
CA PHE A 417 14.14 9.72 -0.36
C PHE A 417 12.70 9.23 -0.54
N PHE A 418 11.82 9.57 0.40
CA PHE A 418 10.40 9.21 0.32
C PHE A 418 9.73 9.89 -0.89
N ALA A 419 9.97 11.18 -1.13
CA ALA A 419 9.39 11.89 -2.26
C ALA A 419 9.72 11.25 -3.61
N GLU A 420 10.93 10.72 -3.79
CA GLU A 420 11.29 9.99 -5.02
C GLU A 420 10.54 8.66 -5.16
N ILE A 421 10.37 7.92 -4.07
CA ILE A 421 9.56 6.68 -4.05
C ILE A 421 8.11 7.00 -4.46
N ARG A 422 7.51 8.07 -3.92
CA ARG A 422 6.14 8.48 -4.29
C ARG A 422 6.01 8.88 -5.76
N LYS A 423 7.08 9.35 -6.40
CA LYS A 423 7.11 9.64 -7.84
C LYS A 423 7.28 8.38 -8.70
N GLY A 424 7.30 7.20 -8.09
CA GLY A 424 7.47 5.92 -8.77
C GLY A 424 8.92 5.55 -9.08
N LYS A 425 9.91 6.23 -8.47
CA LYS A 425 11.32 5.81 -8.59
C LYS A 425 11.52 4.53 -7.77
N PRO A 426 12.21 3.49 -8.31
CA PRO A 426 12.60 2.32 -7.53
C PRO A 426 13.35 2.75 -6.26
N TRP A 427 12.93 2.25 -5.10
CA TRP A 427 13.44 2.76 -3.83
C TRP A 427 14.96 2.57 -3.68
N ARG A 428 15.57 1.56 -4.30
CA ARG A 428 17.03 1.40 -4.28
C ARG A 428 17.76 2.54 -5.00
N GLU A 429 17.23 3.01 -6.12
CA GLU A 429 17.78 4.18 -6.82
C GLU A 429 17.57 5.46 -6.01
N ALA A 430 16.40 5.61 -5.40
CA ALA A 430 16.13 6.74 -4.50
C ALA A 430 17.07 6.76 -3.29
N LEU A 431 17.41 5.57 -2.76
CA LEU A 431 18.33 5.41 -1.64
C LEU A 431 19.73 5.89 -2.03
N GLU A 432 20.28 5.42 -3.15
CA GLU A 432 21.61 5.87 -3.60
C GLU A 432 21.66 7.37 -3.93
N LEU A 433 20.55 7.93 -4.39
CA LEU A 433 20.46 9.36 -4.72
C LEU A 433 20.49 10.26 -3.48
N HIS A 434 19.78 9.89 -2.41
CA HIS A 434 19.56 10.79 -1.27
C HIS A 434 20.30 10.36 0.01
N LEU A 435 20.47 9.07 0.20
CA LEU A 435 21.08 8.44 1.38
C LEU A 435 22.17 7.41 0.95
N PRO A 436 23.20 7.84 0.19
CA PRO A 436 24.31 6.97 -0.17
C PRO A 436 25.09 6.55 1.08
N GLU A 437 25.87 5.47 0.97
CA GLU A 437 26.58 4.84 2.10
C GLU A 437 27.34 5.83 2.99
N LYS A 438 28.11 6.75 2.39
CA LYS A 438 28.86 7.79 3.14
C LYS A 438 27.96 8.66 4.04
N LYS A 439 26.74 8.98 3.60
CA LYS A 439 25.80 9.74 4.43
C LYS A 439 25.20 8.86 5.51
N LEU A 440 24.84 7.62 5.19
CA LEU A 440 24.31 6.66 6.17
C LEU A 440 25.30 6.46 7.32
N ASP A 441 26.59 6.28 7.03
CA ASP A 441 27.62 6.14 8.06
C ASP A 441 27.69 7.37 8.97
N ALA A 442 27.60 8.58 8.39
CA ALA A 442 27.62 9.83 9.17
C ALA A 442 26.36 10.00 10.03
N TYR A 443 25.19 9.66 9.50
CA TYR A 443 23.92 9.77 10.22
C TYR A 443 23.77 8.69 11.30
N GLU A 444 24.30 7.49 11.08
CA GLU A 444 24.33 6.42 12.05
C GLU A 444 25.08 6.84 13.33
N VAL A 445 26.24 7.50 13.20
CA VAL A 445 26.99 8.03 14.35
C VAL A 445 26.15 9.05 15.13
N GLN A 446 25.50 9.98 14.43
CA GLN A 446 24.67 11.01 15.08
C GLN A 446 23.41 10.41 15.73
N TRP A 447 22.82 9.40 15.10
CA TRP A 447 21.69 8.65 15.65
C TRP A 447 22.10 7.90 16.92
N LEU A 448 23.25 7.24 16.94
CA LEU A 448 23.77 6.57 18.15
C LEU A 448 23.95 7.56 19.30
N GLU A 449 24.49 8.76 19.03
CA GLU A 449 24.63 9.81 20.04
C GLU A 449 23.27 10.31 20.53
N PHE A 450 22.29 10.46 19.64
CA PHE A 450 20.94 10.85 19.99
C PHE A 450 20.26 9.81 20.88
N MET A 451 20.31 8.53 20.50
CA MET A 451 19.67 7.45 21.25
C MET A 451 20.27 7.25 22.64
N LYS A 452 21.57 7.53 22.82
CA LYS A 452 22.22 7.49 24.14
C LYS A 452 21.81 8.64 25.06
N LYS A 453 21.27 9.75 24.52
CA LYS A 453 20.87 10.95 25.26
C LYS A 453 19.37 10.99 25.58
N LEU A 454 18.55 10.25 24.81
CA LEU A 454 17.10 10.15 24.95
C LEU A 454 16.71 9.29 26.18
#